data_AF-A0A4U8SB16-F1
#
_entry.id   AF-A0A4U8SB16-F1
#
_cell.length_a   1.000
_cell.length_b   1.000
_cell.length_c   1.000
_cell.angle_alpha   90.00
_cell.angle_beta   90.00
_cell.angle_gamma   90.00
#
_symmetry.space_group_name_H-M   'P 1'
#
loop_
_entity.id
_entity.type
_entity.pdbx_description
1 polymer ?
#
loop_
_entity_poly.entity_id
_entity_poly.type
_entity_poly.pdbx_seq_one_letter_code
_entity_poly.pdbx_strand_id
1 'polypeptide(L)'
;MQTIELDIFGRNGEFLGKKRFYRQTSSKANKTINDWLREYKSAGETLGILMADAPDFQHNKQIAILNNFPCNNQMTKAIAKQNFIFIAVYFAVRHCIAHTWINDRDQFLYPNHLWEKDSSFQNDCLAFMLFYGQNRITSKEGVNHFIPFSESQVGAKEAFESNFMHRFINGKIKDSKPLDSTFKTSEAKKGNLDLTSKSFLIASSVSNAESLTQKKSQQNLFSNDDLGILSFIPTKPLEFGEEAKEVFKAGLELWKYYHAQEFKDSKNPYNANASLLDIKAHFQGFNDKGKMNPPQKAQDSYYKDLIGNLNFALNNLAQKIEPKIYEYGFLLE
;
A
#
# COMPACT_ATOMS: atom_id res chain seq x y z
N MET A 1 -7.82 -4.07 -29.10
CA MET A 1 -6.77 -3.07 -28.81
C MET A 1 -6.05 -2.82 -30.12
N GLN A 2 -5.90 -1.56 -30.54
CA GLN A 2 -5.04 -1.26 -31.69
C GLN A 2 -3.62 -1.09 -31.18
N THR A 3 -2.66 -1.71 -31.87
CA THR A 3 -1.25 -1.63 -31.51
C THR A 3 -0.48 -1.05 -32.68
N ILE A 4 0.41 -0.11 -32.39
CA ILE A 4 1.38 0.42 -33.34
C ILE A 4 2.76 0.09 -32.80
N GLU A 5 3.63 -0.46 -33.63
CA GLU A 5 5.03 -0.73 -33.31
C GLU A 5 5.90 0.33 -33.98
N LEU A 6 6.76 0.99 -33.21
CA LEU A 6 7.66 2.04 -33.70
C LEU A 6 9.10 1.68 -33.33
N ASP A 7 10.02 1.97 -34.24
CA ASP A 7 11.45 1.92 -33.97
C ASP A 7 11.83 3.09 -33.05
N ILE A 8 12.63 2.80 -32.02
CA ILE A 8 13.11 3.77 -31.05
C ILE A 8 14.58 4.05 -31.34
N PHE A 9 14.90 5.33 -31.49
CA PHE A 9 16.26 5.80 -31.71
C PHE A 9 16.72 6.66 -30.54
N GLY A 10 17.98 6.49 -30.16
CA GLY A 10 18.61 7.33 -29.15
C GLY A 10 19.02 8.69 -29.71
N ARG A 11 19.58 9.52 -28.83
CA ARG A 11 19.92 10.92 -29.17
C ARG A 11 20.94 11.03 -30.30
N ASN A 12 21.77 10.00 -30.51
CA ASN A 12 22.80 9.97 -31.54
C ASN A 12 22.36 9.18 -32.79
N GLY A 13 21.07 8.85 -32.90
CA GLY A 13 20.51 8.09 -34.03
C GLY A 13 20.76 6.58 -33.95
N GLU A 14 21.28 6.07 -32.84
CA GLU A 14 21.44 4.65 -32.59
C GLU A 14 20.09 3.95 -32.41
N PHE A 15 19.91 2.78 -33.03
CA PHE A 15 18.71 1.98 -32.84
C PHE A 15 18.71 1.34 -31.46
N LEU A 16 17.69 1.64 -30.64
CA LEU A 16 17.54 1.15 -29.27
C LEU A 16 16.57 -0.02 -29.16
N GLY A 17 15.83 -0.32 -30.23
CA GLY A 17 14.83 -1.39 -30.26
C GLY A 17 13.49 -0.90 -30.78
N LYS A 18 12.45 -1.71 -30.54
CA LYS A 18 11.08 -1.39 -30.94
C LYS A 18 10.20 -1.24 -29.73
N LYS A 19 9.26 -0.31 -29.78
CA LYS A 19 8.25 -0.11 -28.73
C LYS A 19 6.85 -0.22 -29.32
N ARG A 20 5.97 -0.87 -28.57
CA ARG A 20 4.55 -0.94 -28.90
C ARG A 20 3.78 0.13 -28.15
N PHE A 21 2.89 0.79 -28.87
CA PHE A 21 1.93 1.74 -28.34
C PHE A 21 0.54 1.17 -28.47
N TYR A 22 -0.20 1.22 -27.37
CA TYR A 22 -1.49 0.58 -27.26
C TYR A 22 -2.58 1.64 -27.17
N ARG A 23 -3.46 1.66 -28.19
CA ARG A 23 -4.67 2.48 -28.17
C ARG A 23 -5.83 1.59 -27.75
N GLN A 24 -6.38 1.87 -26.57
CA GLN A 24 -7.64 1.27 -26.17
C GLN A 24 -8.81 1.95 -26.89
N THR A 25 -9.65 1.13 -27.52
CA THR A 25 -10.72 1.56 -28.42
C THR A 25 -12.12 1.55 -27.79
N SER A 26 -12.26 1.12 -26.52
CA SER A 26 -13.56 1.05 -25.84
C SER A 26 -13.49 1.50 -24.37
N SER A 27 -14.48 2.28 -23.93
CA SER A 27 -14.54 2.88 -22.58
C SER A 27 -14.61 1.87 -21.44
N LYS A 28 -15.18 0.67 -21.64
CA LYS A 28 -15.23 -0.40 -20.63
C LYS A 28 -13.90 -1.15 -20.44
N ALA A 29 -12.96 -1.06 -21.38
CA ALA A 29 -11.64 -1.69 -21.28
C ALA A 29 -10.58 -0.75 -20.67
N ASN A 30 -10.93 0.51 -20.40
CA ASN A 30 -10.00 1.57 -19.96
C ASN A 30 -9.83 1.64 -18.45
N LYS A 31 -9.90 0.52 -17.73
CA LYS A 31 -9.63 0.55 -16.29
C LYS A 31 -8.12 0.71 -16.05
N THR A 32 -7.79 1.67 -15.22
CA THR A 32 -6.43 2.00 -14.78
C THR A 32 -6.10 1.30 -13.46
N ILE A 33 -4.83 1.33 -13.07
CA ILE A 33 -4.42 0.89 -11.72
C ILE A 33 -5.13 1.69 -10.61
N ASN A 34 -5.56 2.93 -10.89
CA ASN A 34 -6.31 3.75 -9.94
C ASN A 34 -7.79 3.33 -9.84
N ASP A 35 -8.37 2.74 -10.88
CA ASP A 35 -9.67 2.07 -10.78
C ASP A 35 -9.55 0.82 -9.90
N TRP A 36 -8.50 0.02 -10.09
CA TRP A 36 -8.19 -1.15 -9.26
C TRP A 36 -8.00 -0.76 -7.78
N LEU A 37 -7.20 0.26 -7.47
CA LEU A 37 -6.97 0.72 -6.10
C LEU A 37 -8.26 1.20 -5.39
N ARG A 38 -9.24 1.71 -6.15
CA ARG A 38 -10.51 2.20 -5.58
C ARG A 38 -11.39 1.06 -5.03
N GLU A 39 -11.26 -0.14 -5.58
CA GLU A 39 -12.06 -1.30 -5.18
C GLU A 39 -11.75 -1.76 -3.74
N TYR A 40 -10.53 -1.54 -3.25
CA TYR A 40 -10.09 -1.99 -1.91
C TYR A 40 -10.28 -0.91 -0.84
N LYS A 41 -11.38 -0.98 -0.10
CA LYS A 41 -11.71 0.00 0.94
C LYS A 41 -10.77 -0.11 2.16
N SER A 42 -10.51 1.02 2.80
CA SER A 42 -9.86 1.10 4.11
C SER A 42 -10.94 1.04 5.21
N ALA A 43 -10.69 0.29 6.29
CA ALA A 43 -11.59 0.24 7.44
C ALA A 43 -10.82 0.16 8.77
N GLY A 44 -11.26 0.91 9.77
CA GLY A 44 -10.61 0.93 11.09
C GLY A 44 -9.47 1.93 11.18
N GLU A 45 -8.44 1.58 11.97
CA GLU A 45 -7.27 2.44 12.22
C GLU A 45 -6.53 2.78 10.92
N THR A 46 -6.22 4.07 10.75
CA THR A 46 -5.44 4.56 9.63
C THR A 46 -3.96 4.52 10.00
N LEU A 47 -3.19 3.71 9.28
CA LEU A 47 -1.77 3.48 9.52
C LEU A 47 -0.89 4.53 8.81
N GLY A 48 -1.43 5.15 7.76
CA GLY A 48 -0.79 6.14 6.91
C GLY A 48 -1.65 6.43 5.68
N ILE A 49 -1.16 7.27 4.78
CA ILE A 49 -1.87 7.70 3.56
C ILE A 49 -1.00 7.42 2.34
N LEU A 50 -1.53 6.68 1.37
CA LEU A 50 -0.94 6.54 0.04
C LEU A 50 -1.37 7.74 -0.82
N MET A 51 -0.40 8.43 -1.42
CA MET A 51 -0.63 9.33 -2.54
C MET A 51 -0.63 8.52 -3.84
N ALA A 52 -1.74 8.57 -4.56
CA ALA A 52 -2.03 7.73 -5.72
C ALA A 52 -2.42 8.59 -6.93
N ASP A 53 -1.55 9.54 -7.30
CA ASP A 53 -1.75 10.46 -8.43
C ASP A 53 -1.89 9.72 -9.78
N ALA A 54 -2.02 10.47 -10.88
CA ALA A 54 -2.34 9.96 -12.21
C ALA A 54 -1.55 8.68 -12.57
N PRO A 55 -2.19 7.69 -13.23
CA PRO A 55 -1.69 6.32 -13.36
C PRO A 55 -0.64 6.19 -14.49
N ASP A 56 0.36 7.06 -14.53
CA ASP A 56 1.42 7.06 -15.55
C ASP A 56 2.79 7.37 -14.94
N PHE A 57 3.84 7.15 -15.73
CA PHE A 57 5.22 7.38 -15.28
C PHE A 57 5.55 8.84 -15.03
N GLN A 58 4.97 9.79 -15.78
CA GLN A 58 5.17 11.22 -15.58
C GLN A 58 4.86 11.64 -14.12
N HIS A 59 3.84 11.02 -13.52
CA HIS A 59 3.37 11.34 -12.18
C HIS A 59 3.91 10.40 -11.08
N ASN A 60 4.71 9.37 -11.41
CA ASN A 60 5.25 8.42 -10.41
C ASN A 60 6.03 9.08 -9.27
N LYS A 61 6.68 10.22 -9.51
CA LYS A 61 7.44 10.97 -8.48
C LYS A 61 6.56 11.53 -7.35
N GLN A 62 5.25 11.62 -7.56
CA GLN A 62 4.27 12.08 -6.56
C GLN A 62 3.72 10.91 -5.72
N ILE A 63 3.96 9.66 -6.13
CA ILE A 63 3.52 8.47 -5.39
C ILE A 63 4.41 8.31 -4.16
N ALA A 64 3.79 8.43 -2.99
CA ALA A 64 4.47 8.35 -1.70
C ALA A 64 3.52 7.85 -0.62
N ILE A 65 4.08 7.39 0.50
CA ILE A 65 3.34 7.11 1.73
C ILE A 65 3.64 8.22 2.74
N LEU A 66 2.59 8.82 3.29
CA LEU A 66 2.66 9.92 4.25
C LEU A 66 1.96 9.56 5.57
N ASN A 67 2.27 10.28 6.63
CA ASN A 67 1.53 10.18 7.90
C ASN A 67 0.09 10.71 7.75
N ASN A 68 -0.06 11.86 7.09
CA ASN A 68 -1.29 12.64 7.07
C ASN A 68 -1.76 12.91 5.63
N PHE A 69 -3.04 13.25 5.48
CA PHE A 69 -3.57 13.66 4.18
C PHE A 69 -2.91 14.97 3.73
N PRO A 70 -2.40 15.04 2.49
CA PRO A 70 -1.88 16.28 1.94
C PRO A 70 -3.02 17.28 1.73
N CYS A 71 -2.71 18.58 1.79
CA CYS A 71 -3.70 19.64 1.60
C CYS A 71 -4.13 19.87 0.12
N ASN A 72 -3.68 19.02 -0.81
CA ASN A 72 -3.93 19.17 -2.24
C ASN A 72 -5.04 18.21 -2.71
N ASN A 73 -5.65 18.51 -3.86
CA ASN A 73 -6.72 17.69 -4.45
C ASN A 73 -6.18 16.41 -5.14
N GLN A 74 -5.02 15.90 -4.72
CA GLN A 74 -4.47 14.68 -5.29
C GLN A 74 -5.26 13.45 -4.81
N MET A 75 -5.32 12.44 -5.66
CA MET A 75 -5.94 11.17 -5.27
C MET A 75 -5.13 10.55 -4.14
N THR A 76 -5.81 10.25 -3.02
CA THR A 76 -5.20 9.64 -1.85
C THR A 76 -6.02 8.43 -1.39
N LYS A 77 -5.36 7.54 -0.67
CA LYS A 77 -5.98 6.35 -0.08
C LYS A 77 -5.47 6.14 1.33
N ALA A 78 -6.38 6.07 2.29
CA ALA A 78 -6.03 5.67 3.65
C ALA A 78 -5.53 4.22 3.65
N ILE A 79 -4.44 3.98 4.39
CA ILE A 79 -3.82 2.68 4.58
C ILE A 79 -4.37 2.09 5.88
N ALA A 80 -4.89 0.88 5.81
CA ALA A 80 -5.41 0.12 6.95
C ALA A 80 -5.00 -1.35 6.81
N LYS A 81 -5.20 -2.15 7.85
CA LYS A 81 -4.77 -3.56 7.85
C LYS A 81 -5.36 -4.39 6.70
N GLN A 82 -6.58 -4.08 6.25
CA GLN A 82 -7.32 -4.85 5.24
C GLN A 82 -6.83 -4.58 3.82
N ASN A 83 -6.36 -3.36 3.54
CA ASN A 83 -5.92 -2.97 2.20
C ASN A 83 -4.39 -2.90 2.04
N PHE A 84 -3.65 -3.28 3.09
CA PHE A 84 -2.21 -3.08 3.21
C PHE A 84 -1.40 -3.75 2.08
N ILE A 85 -1.69 -5.02 1.77
CA ILE A 85 -0.99 -5.76 0.69
C ILE A 85 -1.29 -5.15 -0.69
N PHE A 86 -2.52 -4.71 -0.95
CA PHE A 86 -2.85 -4.07 -2.22
C PHE A 86 -2.11 -2.74 -2.39
N ILE A 87 -1.97 -1.97 -1.31
CA ILE A 87 -1.17 -0.74 -1.31
C ILE A 87 0.32 -1.05 -1.54
N ALA A 88 0.84 -2.12 -0.95
CA ALA A 88 2.20 -2.57 -1.22
C ALA A 88 2.42 -2.92 -2.69
N VAL A 89 1.51 -3.70 -3.30
CA VAL A 89 1.55 -4.02 -4.73
C VAL A 89 1.46 -2.76 -5.57
N TYR A 90 0.48 -1.88 -5.32
CA TYR A 90 0.35 -0.60 -6.01
C TYR A 90 1.65 0.19 -5.95
N PHE A 91 2.20 0.37 -4.76
CA PHE A 91 3.38 1.18 -4.52
C PHE A 91 4.61 0.60 -5.21
N ALA A 92 4.84 -0.71 -5.11
CA ALA A 92 5.97 -1.37 -5.75
C ALA A 92 5.86 -1.32 -7.27
N VAL A 93 4.68 -1.63 -7.84
CA VAL A 93 4.42 -1.53 -9.29
C VAL A 93 4.76 -0.14 -9.84
N ARG A 94 4.42 0.92 -9.10
CA ARG A 94 4.67 2.31 -9.50
C ARG A 94 6.14 2.74 -9.36
N HIS A 95 7.00 1.98 -8.67
CA HIS A 95 8.36 2.40 -8.33
C HIS A 95 9.48 1.45 -8.75
N CYS A 96 9.20 0.18 -9.05
CA CYS A 96 10.24 -0.79 -9.42
C CYS A 96 10.83 -0.53 -10.81
N ILE A 97 10.07 0.12 -11.71
CA ILE A 97 10.54 0.44 -13.06
C ILE A 97 11.01 1.89 -13.09
N ALA A 98 12.25 2.09 -13.56
CA ALA A 98 12.83 3.42 -13.70
C ALA A 98 12.04 4.25 -14.74
N HIS A 99 11.69 5.48 -14.37
CA HIS A 99 11.11 6.45 -15.31
C HIS A 99 12.18 6.91 -16.30
N THR A 100 11.90 6.74 -17.58
CA THR A 100 12.72 7.16 -18.72
C THR A 100 11.85 7.92 -19.71
N TRP A 101 12.48 8.58 -20.70
CA TRP A 101 11.72 9.21 -21.78
C TRP A 101 10.95 8.19 -22.64
N ILE A 102 11.37 6.91 -22.62
CA ILE A 102 10.77 5.83 -23.41
C ILE A 102 9.41 5.41 -22.82
N ASN A 103 9.29 5.39 -21.49
CA ASN A 103 8.05 4.98 -20.79
C ASN A 103 7.26 6.15 -20.20
N ASP A 104 7.65 7.40 -20.46
CA ASP A 104 7.03 8.62 -19.89
C ASP A 104 5.49 8.66 -20.01
N ARG A 105 4.95 8.12 -21.11
CA ARG A 105 3.52 8.13 -21.42
C ARG A 105 2.81 6.79 -21.19
N ASP A 106 3.53 5.77 -20.75
CA ASP A 106 2.94 4.46 -20.49
C ASP A 106 1.97 4.57 -19.31
N GLN A 107 0.79 3.99 -19.49
CA GLN A 107 -0.28 3.98 -18.50
C GLN A 107 -0.24 2.68 -17.70
N PHE A 108 -0.31 2.79 -16.38
CA PHE A 108 -0.52 1.65 -15.50
C PHE A 108 -1.99 1.21 -15.54
N LEU A 109 -2.19 -0.05 -15.85
CA LEU A 109 -3.50 -0.62 -16.15
C LEU A 109 -4.06 -1.41 -14.96
N TYR A 110 -5.35 -1.71 -15.05
CA TYR A 110 -5.99 -2.67 -14.16
C TYR A 110 -5.41 -4.08 -14.42
N PRO A 111 -4.93 -4.78 -13.38
CA PRO A 111 -4.23 -6.05 -13.56
C PRO A 111 -5.20 -7.22 -13.87
N ASN A 112 -4.65 -8.31 -14.40
CA ASN A 112 -5.34 -9.60 -14.43
C ASN A 112 -5.38 -10.23 -13.02
N HIS A 113 -6.08 -11.34 -12.83
CA HIS A 113 -6.27 -11.95 -11.49
C HIS A 113 -5.11 -12.84 -11.02
N LEU A 114 -4.04 -13.00 -11.81
CA LEU A 114 -2.96 -13.93 -11.49
C LEU A 114 -2.14 -13.48 -10.26
N TRP A 115 -1.96 -12.17 -10.07
CA TRP A 115 -1.21 -11.62 -8.93
C TRP A 115 -1.85 -11.99 -7.59
N GLU A 116 -3.16 -12.20 -7.53
CA GLU A 116 -3.91 -12.51 -6.30
C GLU A 116 -3.46 -13.81 -5.64
N LYS A 117 -2.94 -14.75 -6.45
CA LYS A 117 -2.47 -16.07 -6.01
C LYS A 117 -0.95 -16.13 -5.81
N ASP A 118 -0.21 -15.10 -6.20
CA ASP A 118 1.25 -15.04 -6.02
C ASP A 118 1.61 -14.32 -4.72
N SER A 119 1.62 -15.09 -3.61
CA SER A 119 2.01 -14.57 -2.30
C SER A 119 3.47 -14.11 -2.27
N SER A 120 4.37 -14.71 -3.07
CA SER A 120 5.77 -14.29 -3.13
C SER A 120 5.86 -12.88 -3.71
N PHE A 121 5.17 -12.60 -4.81
CA PHE A 121 5.10 -11.28 -5.42
C PHE A 121 4.50 -10.24 -4.45
N GLN A 122 3.39 -10.58 -3.79
CA GLN A 122 2.75 -9.70 -2.81
C GLN A 122 3.69 -9.34 -1.64
N ASN A 123 4.37 -10.34 -1.08
CA ASN A 123 5.30 -10.16 0.03
C ASN A 123 6.55 -9.41 -0.40
N ASP A 124 7.09 -9.69 -1.58
CA ASP A 124 8.23 -8.96 -2.15
C ASP A 124 7.88 -7.48 -2.41
N CYS A 125 6.66 -7.19 -2.88
CA CYS A 125 6.15 -5.82 -2.98
C CYS A 125 6.05 -5.12 -1.62
N LEU A 126 5.64 -5.84 -0.57
CA LEU A 126 5.63 -5.33 0.81
C LEU A 126 7.05 -4.97 1.29
N ALA A 127 8.02 -5.87 1.09
CA ALA A 127 9.41 -5.60 1.43
C ALA A 127 9.93 -4.35 0.71
N PHE A 128 9.66 -4.24 -0.60
CA PHE A 128 10.05 -3.06 -1.37
C PHE A 128 9.42 -1.77 -0.80
N MET A 129 8.11 -1.76 -0.56
CA MET A 129 7.39 -0.59 -0.02
C MET A 129 7.95 -0.13 1.33
N LEU A 130 8.33 -1.05 2.22
CA LEU A 130 8.83 -0.72 3.56
C LEU A 130 10.14 0.05 3.53
N PHE A 131 11.06 -0.31 2.63
CA PHE A 131 12.41 0.24 2.61
C PHE A 131 12.68 1.23 1.48
N TYR A 132 11.73 1.42 0.55
CA TYR A 132 11.91 2.36 -0.53
C TYR A 132 11.74 3.82 -0.07
N GLY A 133 12.55 4.73 -0.63
CA GLY A 133 12.65 6.11 -0.16
C GLY A 133 11.40 6.99 -0.36
N GLN A 134 10.39 6.53 -1.10
CA GLN A 134 9.09 7.21 -1.20
C GLN A 134 8.10 6.79 -0.11
N ASN A 135 8.46 5.83 0.75
CA ASN A 135 7.84 5.74 2.06
C ASN A 135 8.40 6.88 2.92
N ARG A 136 7.58 7.92 3.11
CA ARG A 136 7.96 9.16 3.80
C ARG A 136 7.29 9.27 5.17
N ILE A 137 6.88 8.14 5.74
CA ILE A 137 6.47 8.10 7.15
C ILE A 137 7.61 8.66 8.00
N THR A 138 7.28 9.51 8.96
CA THR A 138 8.17 10.01 10.00
C THR A 138 7.47 9.92 11.35
N SER A 139 8.20 9.55 12.41
CA SER A 139 7.63 9.55 13.75
C SER A 139 7.39 10.97 14.30
N LYS A 140 7.87 12.02 13.59
CA LYS A 140 7.63 13.42 13.97
C LYS A 140 6.19 13.87 13.74
N GLU A 141 5.46 13.17 12.88
CA GLU A 141 4.09 13.53 12.47
C GLU A 141 3.04 12.53 12.96
N GLY A 142 3.43 11.54 13.78
CA GLY A 142 2.53 10.55 14.36
C GLY A 142 3.21 9.21 14.64
N VAL A 143 2.43 8.24 15.11
CA VAL A 143 2.90 6.90 15.43
C VAL A 143 3.44 6.22 14.16
N ASN A 144 4.64 5.66 14.25
CA ASN A 144 5.24 4.91 13.15
C ASN A 144 4.81 3.43 13.20
N HIS A 145 3.87 3.05 12.35
CA HIS A 145 3.38 1.67 12.24
C HIS A 145 4.22 0.78 11.32
N PHE A 146 5.24 1.32 10.63
CA PHE A 146 5.92 0.66 9.51
C PHE A 146 7.24 -0.01 9.89
N ILE A 147 7.64 -0.04 11.17
CA ILE A 147 8.87 -0.70 11.63
C ILE A 147 8.72 -2.23 11.55
N PRO A 148 9.46 -2.94 10.68
CA PRO A 148 9.25 -4.38 10.49
C PRO A 148 9.96 -5.27 11.53
N PHE A 149 10.79 -4.67 12.37
CA PHE A 149 11.63 -5.35 13.34
C PHE A 149 11.04 -5.25 14.75
N SER A 150 11.45 -6.15 15.65
CA SER A 150 11.23 -5.99 17.09
C SER A 150 12.30 -5.10 17.72
N GLU A 151 12.01 -4.56 18.89
CA GLU A 151 12.94 -3.77 19.71
C GLU A 151 14.24 -4.53 19.96
N SER A 152 14.13 -5.83 20.27
CA SER A 152 15.29 -6.71 20.53
C SER A 152 16.16 -6.96 19.29
N GLN A 153 15.56 -7.03 18.09
CA GLN A 153 16.31 -7.23 16.85
C GLN A 153 17.21 -6.04 16.54
N VAL A 154 16.75 -4.82 16.83
CA VAL A 154 17.47 -3.58 16.52
C VAL A 154 18.26 -3.02 17.71
N GLY A 155 18.09 -3.58 18.91
CA GLY A 155 18.72 -3.06 20.12
C GLY A 155 18.14 -1.72 20.58
N ALA A 156 16.83 -1.52 20.42
CA ALA A 156 16.16 -0.30 20.85
C ALA A 156 16.25 -0.13 22.38
N LYS A 157 16.54 1.10 22.83
CA LYS A 157 16.68 1.46 24.25
C LYS A 157 15.33 1.70 24.94
N GLU A 158 14.27 1.88 24.16
CA GLU A 158 12.89 2.16 24.62
C GLU A 158 11.91 1.35 23.77
N ALA A 159 10.70 1.14 24.29
CA ALA A 159 9.65 0.39 23.60
C ALA A 159 9.12 1.14 22.37
N PHE A 160 8.72 0.41 21.33
CA PHE A 160 8.04 1.02 20.20
C PHE A 160 6.60 1.38 20.57
N GLU A 161 6.12 2.51 20.07
CA GLU A 161 4.72 2.92 20.17
C GLU A 161 3.80 2.02 19.35
N SER A 162 4.32 1.44 18.26
CA SER A 162 3.62 0.44 17.48
C SER A 162 4.52 -0.70 17.05
N ASN A 163 4.03 -1.91 17.26
CA ASN A 163 4.58 -3.16 16.74
C ASN A 163 3.67 -3.75 15.65
N PHE A 164 2.87 -2.91 14.97
CA PHE A 164 1.93 -3.34 13.93
C PHE A 164 2.63 -4.12 12.82
N MET A 165 3.63 -3.53 12.14
CA MET A 165 4.25 -4.18 10.99
C MET A 165 4.99 -5.47 11.35
N HIS A 166 5.73 -5.47 12.46
CA HIS A 166 6.34 -6.69 12.97
C HIS A 166 5.30 -7.79 13.21
N ARG A 167 4.15 -7.48 13.80
CA ARG A 167 3.06 -8.45 14.00
C ARG A 167 2.38 -8.85 12.70
N PHE A 168 2.21 -7.92 11.76
CA PHE A 168 1.65 -8.16 10.43
C PHE A 168 2.50 -9.18 9.68
N ILE A 169 3.80 -8.94 9.55
CA ILE A 169 4.73 -9.85 8.89
C ILE A 169 4.74 -11.25 9.52
N ASN A 170 4.56 -11.34 10.84
CA ASN A 170 4.55 -12.62 11.55
C ASN A 170 3.17 -13.31 11.60
N GLY A 171 2.13 -12.76 10.95
CA GLY A 171 0.77 -13.31 11.00
C GLY A 171 0.10 -13.24 12.38
N LYS A 172 0.49 -12.26 13.20
CA LYS A 172 0.07 -12.09 14.61
C LYS A 172 -0.87 -10.90 14.80
N ILE A 173 -1.53 -10.43 13.74
CA ILE A 173 -2.60 -9.43 13.84
C ILE A 173 -3.83 -10.14 14.38
N LYS A 174 -4.32 -9.68 15.53
CA LYS A 174 -5.58 -10.20 16.09
C LYS A 174 -6.70 -9.55 15.30
N ASP A 175 -7.57 -10.34 14.70
CA ASP A 175 -8.87 -9.83 14.30
C ASP A 175 -9.70 -9.57 15.56
N SER A 176 -10.32 -8.39 15.61
CA SER A 176 -11.55 -8.25 16.39
C SER A 176 -12.48 -9.31 15.83
N LYS A 177 -12.77 -10.36 16.61
CA LYS A 177 -13.69 -11.43 16.21
C LYS A 177 -14.96 -10.81 15.59
N PRO A 178 -15.60 -11.47 14.60
CA PRO A 178 -16.98 -11.14 14.26
C PRO A 178 -17.80 -11.23 15.53
N LEU A 179 -18.69 -10.26 15.74
CA LEU A 179 -19.59 -10.22 16.89
C LEU A 179 -20.39 -11.54 16.92
N ASP A 180 -20.02 -12.44 17.83
CA ASP A 180 -20.77 -13.68 18.07
C ASP A 180 -22.22 -13.29 18.37
N SER A 181 -23.14 -13.76 17.53
CA SER A 181 -24.58 -13.73 17.77
C SER A 181 -24.90 -14.61 18.97
N THR A 182 -24.66 -14.08 20.17
CA THR A 182 -25.10 -14.67 21.43
C THR A 182 -26.07 -13.71 22.12
N PHE A 183 -27.15 -13.37 21.43
CA PHE A 183 -28.35 -12.92 22.13
C PHE A 183 -28.96 -14.15 22.80
N LYS A 184 -28.61 -14.38 24.06
CA LYS A 184 -29.46 -15.14 24.96
C LYS A 184 -30.76 -14.34 25.12
N THR A 185 -31.84 -14.81 24.50
CA THR A 185 -33.20 -14.40 24.84
C THR A 185 -33.45 -14.79 26.30
N SER A 186 -33.33 -13.82 27.20
CA SER A 186 -33.98 -13.88 28.50
C SER A 186 -35.41 -13.40 28.33
N GLU A 187 -36.35 -14.33 28.46
CA GLU A 187 -37.77 -14.03 28.54
C GLU A 187 -38.05 -13.08 29.72
N ALA A 188 -38.58 -11.89 29.43
CA ALA A 188 -39.14 -11.00 30.43
C ALA A 188 -40.61 -10.74 30.10
N LYS A 189 -41.42 -11.19 31.07
CA LYS A 189 -42.87 -11.12 31.27
C LYS A 189 -43.61 -9.93 30.65
N LYS A 190 -44.79 -10.25 30.08
CA LYS A 190 -45.92 -9.35 29.81
C LYS A 190 -46.26 -8.47 31.02
N GLY A 191 -46.36 -7.17 30.80
CA GLY A 191 -46.97 -6.19 31.68
C GLY A 191 -47.48 -5.01 30.84
N ASN A 192 -48.73 -4.62 31.07
CA ASN A 192 -49.60 -3.79 30.22
C ASN A 192 -49.54 -2.29 30.62
N LEU A 193 -50.22 -1.43 29.82
CA LEU A 193 -50.51 0.02 29.94
C LEU A 193 -49.49 1.01 29.31
N ASP A 194 -49.86 2.15 28.72
CA ASP A 194 -51.08 2.65 28.06
C ASP A 194 -50.76 4.03 27.42
N LEU A 195 -51.46 4.34 26.32
CA LEU A 195 -51.91 5.66 25.81
C LEU A 195 -50.97 6.88 25.53
N THR A 196 -51.16 7.37 24.29
CA THR A 196 -51.34 8.77 23.81
C THR A 196 -50.14 9.62 23.39
N SER A 197 -50.02 9.87 22.07
CA SER A 197 -50.37 11.13 21.37
C SER A 197 -49.92 11.06 19.87
N LYS A 198 -50.85 11.03 18.92
CA LYS A 198 -51.17 12.09 17.91
C LYS A 198 -49.93 12.88 17.44
N SER A 199 -49.60 13.07 16.16
CA SER A 199 -50.37 13.14 14.91
C SER A 199 -49.44 13.62 13.79
N PHE A 200 -49.55 13.15 12.54
CA PHE A 200 -49.86 13.99 11.37
C PHE A 200 -49.97 13.15 10.09
N LEU A 201 -51.09 13.36 9.39
CA LEU A 201 -51.47 12.81 8.10
C LEU A 201 -51.06 13.79 6.99
N ILE A 202 -50.64 13.29 5.83
CA ILE A 202 -51.00 13.89 4.53
C ILE A 202 -51.37 12.76 3.56
N ALA A 203 -52.61 12.80 3.05
CA ALA A 203 -53.18 11.95 2.00
C ALA A 203 -52.83 12.50 0.60
N SER A 204 -52.70 11.69 -0.45
CA SER A 204 -53.73 11.37 -1.47
C SER A 204 -52.97 11.14 -2.80
N SER A 205 -53.34 10.37 -3.83
CA SER A 205 -54.42 9.41 -4.13
C SER A 205 -54.11 8.79 -5.52
N VAL A 206 -54.19 7.45 -5.61
CA VAL A 206 -54.79 6.60 -6.68
C VAL A 206 -54.42 6.77 -8.17
N SER A 207 -53.90 5.71 -8.82
CA SER A 207 -54.62 4.97 -9.88
C SER A 207 -53.89 3.71 -10.41
N ASN A 208 -54.60 2.58 -10.27
CA ASN A 208 -54.67 1.32 -11.04
C ASN A 208 -53.56 0.93 -12.04
N ALA A 209 -53.10 -0.33 -11.94
CA ALA A 209 -53.38 -1.38 -12.94
C ALA A 209 -52.78 -2.74 -12.54
N GLU A 210 -53.42 -3.79 -13.05
CA GLU A 210 -53.43 -5.19 -12.63
C GLU A 210 -52.18 -6.02 -13.00
N SER A 211 -51.96 -7.05 -12.16
CA SER A 211 -51.54 -8.43 -12.46
C SER A 211 -50.73 -8.73 -13.73
N LEU A 212 -49.61 -9.44 -13.56
CA LEU A 212 -49.35 -10.72 -14.23
C LEU A 212 -48.19 -11.46 -13.52
N THR A 213 -48.52 -12.64 -13.02
CA THR A 213 -47.62 -13.66 -12.48
C THR A 213 -46.87 -14.35 -13.61
N GLN A 214 -45.55 -14.54 -13.48
CA GLN A 214 -44.87 -15.74 -14.00
C GLN A 214 -43.45 -15.94 -13.42
N LYS A 215 -43.35 -16.99 -12.59
CA LYS A 215 -42.25 -17.94 -12.38
C LYS A 215 -40.80 -17.45 -12.56
N LYS A 216 -40.11 -17.24 -11.43
CA LYS A 216 -38.66 -17.51 -11.33
C LYS A 216 -38.46 -18.81 -10.57
N SER A 217 -38.08 -19.85 -11.30
CA SER A 217 -37.50 -21.08 -10.76
C SER A 217 -36.16 -20.77 -10.10
N GLN A 218 -36.01 -21.31 -8.89
CA GLN A 218 -34.79 -21.31 -8.10
C GLN A 218 -33.65 -21.99 -8.86
N GLN A 219 -32.53 -21.29 -9.00
CA GLN A 219 -31.21 -21.85 -8.73
C GLN A 219 -30.50 -20.85 -7.81
N ASN A 220 -30.83 -20.93 -6.53
CA ASN A 220 -29.96 -20.44 -5.47
C ASN A 220 -28.78 -21.42 -5.38
N LEU A 221 -27.68 -21.07 -6.02
CA LEU A 221 -26.36 -21.57 -5.67
C LEU A 221 -25.53 -20.33 -5.33
N PHE A 222 -24.79 -20.41 -4.23
CA PHE A 222 -24.03 -19.34 -3.58
C PHE A 222 -24.84 -18.51 -2.57
N SER A 223 -24.75 -18.94 -1.32
CA SER A 223 -24.99 -18.09 -0.15
C SER A 223 -24.12 -16.84 -0.24
N ASN A 224 -24.67 -15.70 0.19
CA ASN A 224 -23.96 -14.40 0.21
C ASN A 224 -22.73 -14.35 1.16
N ASP A 225 -22.35 -15.47 1.78
CA ASP A 225 -21.15 -15.61 2.60
C ASP A 225 -19.88 -15.91 1.76
N ASP A 226 -20.03 -16.24 0.47
CA ASP A 226 -18.93 -16.50 -0.48
C ASP A 226 -18.46 -15.26 -1.26
N LEU A 227 -19.03 -14.07 -1.01
CA LEU A 227 -18.37 -12.81 -1.35
C LEU A 227 -17.30 -12.51 -0.30
N GLY A 228 -16.37 -13.45 -0.14
CA GLY A 228 -15.19 -13.33 0.67
C GLY A 228 -14.44 -12.08 0.21
N ILE A 229 -14.52 -11.01 1.01
CA ILE A 229 -13.51 -9.98 0.98
C ILE A 229 -12.20 -10.76 1.18
N LEU A 230 -11.37 -10.86 0.14
CA LEU A 230 -10.01 -11.36 0.24
C LEU A 230 -9.32 -10.51 1.31
N SER A 231 -9.34 -11.01 2.54
CA SER A 231 -8.67 -10.39 3.65
C SER A 231 -7.22 -10.83 3.54
N PHE A 232 -6.39 -10.00 2.89
CA PHE A 232 -4.94 -10.18 2.85
C PHE A 232 -4.28 -9.85 4.20
N ILE A 233 -5.03 -10.01 5.30
CA ILE A 233 -4.48 -9.97 6.65
C ILE A 233 -3.83 -11.35 6.88
N PRO A 234 -2.50 -11.41 7.04
CA PRO A 234 -1.82 -12.68 7.24
C PRO A 234 -2.22 -13.32 8.57
N THR A 235 -2.57 -14.60 8.50
CA THR A 235 -2.85 -15.47 9.67
C THR A 235 -1.66 -16.36 10.02
N LYS A 236 -0.62 -16.34 9.20
CA LYS A 236 0.66 -17.04 9.36
C LYS A 236 1.81 -16.10 8.97
N PRO A 237 3.04 -16.36 9.41
CA PRO A 237 4.20 -15.59 8.97
C PRO A 237 4.29 -15.52 7.44
N LEU A 238 4.60 -14.33 6.92
CA LEU A 238 4.82 -14.11 5.50
C LEU A 238 6.13 -14.76 5.05
N GLU A 239 6.12 -15.32 3.84
CA GLU A 239 7.28 -15.90 3.19
C GLU A 239 7.78 -14.95 2.10
N PHE A 240 9.00 -14.45 2.25
CA PHE A 240 9.64 -13.53 1.31
C PHE A 240 10.61 -14.27 0.41
N GLY A 241 10.82 -13.76 -0.80
CA GLY A 241 11.88 -14.22 -1.68
C GLY A 241 13.28 -13.81 -1.19
N GLU A 242 14.32 -14.40 -1.77
CA GLU A 242 15.72 -14.17 -1.34
C GLU A 242 16.14 -12.70 -1.45
N GLU A 243 15.76 -12.01 -2.53
CA GLU A 243 16.05 -10.60 -2.74
C GLU A 243 15.37 -9.72 -1.68
N ALA A 244 14.13 -10.05 -1.32
CA ALA A 244 13.41 -9.36 -0.25
C ALA A 244 14.01 -9.63 1.13
N LYS A 245 14.49 -10.85 1.39
CA LYS A 245 15.24 -11.17 2.62
C LYS A 245 16.53 -10.36 2.73
N GLU A 246 17.27 -10.18 1.64
CA GLU A 246 18.47 -9.32 1.64
C GLU A 246 18.12 -7.85 1.88
N VAL A 247 16.97 -7.36 1.38
CA VAL A 247 16.46 -6.02 1.74
C VAL A 247 16.18 -5.91 3.25
N PHE A 248 15.49 -6.88 3.85
CA PHE A 248 15.26 -6.89 5.31
C PHE A 248 16.55 -6.93 6.11
N LYS A 249 17.53 -7.73 5.68
CA LYS A 249 18.84 -7.83 6.32
C LYS A 249 19.60 -6.51 6.26
N ALA A 250 19.68 -5.88 5.08
CA ALA A 250 20.31 -4.57 4.93
C ALA A 250 19.59 -3.49 5.76
N GLY A 251 18.26 -3.52 5.78
CA GLY A 251 17.44 -2.65 6.62
C GLY A 251 17.70 -2.87 8.11
N LEU A 252 17.81 -4.12 8.55
CA LEU A 252 18.05 -4.45 9.96
C LEU A 252 19.40 -3.90 10.45
N GLU A 253 20.46 -4.06 9.66
CA GLU A 253 21.78 -3.53 10.01
C GLU A 253 21.78 -2.00 10.07
N LEU A 254 21.04 -1.34 9.17
CA LEU A 254 20.84 0.11 9.23
C LEU A 254 20.12 0.55 10.52
N TRP A 255 19.04 -0.13 10.91
CA TRP A 255 18.32 0.18 12.15
C TRP A 255 19.17 -0.07 13.38
N LYS A 256 19.85 -1.23 13.47
CA LYS A 256 20.77 -1.53 14.57
C LYS A 256 21.82 -0.42 14.74
N TYR A 257 22.39 0.03 13.61
CA TYR A 257 23.41 1.07 13.66
C TYR A 257 22.86 2.41 14.17
N TYR A 258 21.64 2.78 13.79
CA TYR A 258 20.96 3.96 14.34
C TYR A 258 20.71 3.81 15.84
N HIS A 259 20.14 2.70 16.30
CA HIS A 259 19.83 2.50 17.73
C HIS A 259 21.08 2.42 18.62
N ALA A 260 22.22 2.01 18.06
CA ALA A 260 23.50 1.97 18.74
C ALA A 260 24.17 3.35 18.90
N GLN A 261 23.70 4.41 18.21
CA GLN A 261 24.29 5.74 18.33
C GLN A 261 24.17 6.29 19.77
N GLU A 262 25.05 7.23 20.12
CA GLU A 262 25.09 7.81 21.46
C GLU A 262 24.03 8.92 21.69
N PHE A 263 23.52 9.56 20.62
CA PHE A 263 22.54 10.66 20.68
C PHE A 263 22.91 11.79 21.66
N LYS A 264 24.15 12.27 21.59
CA LYS A 264 24.67 13.35 22.45
C LYS A 264 24.11 14.74 22.13
N ASP A 265 23.51 14.92 20.96
CA ASP A 265 22.93 16.20 20.54
C ASP A 265 21.50 16.35 21.10
N SER A 266 21.30 17.32 22.00
CA SER A 266 19.98 17.59 22.58
C SER A 266 18.94 18.06 21.56
N LYS A 267 19.37 18.56 20.39
CA LYS A 267 18.46 18.92 19.29
C LYS A 267 18.01 17.71 18.48
N ASN A 268 18.74 16.60 18.55
CA ASN A 268 18.46 15.35 17.86
C ASN A 268 18.50 14.20 18.87
N PRO A 269 17.56 14.18 19.83
CA PRO A 269 17.53 13.15 20.86
C PRO A 269 17.27 11.78 20.25
N TYR A 270 17.58 10.74 21.04
CA TYR A 270 17.21 9.38 20.71
C TYR A 270 15.72 9.27 20.45
N ASN A 271 15.36 8.52 19.41
CA ASN A 271 13.98 8.25 19.05
C ASN A 271 13.84 6.76 18.70
N ALA A 272 13.17 6.00 19.57
CA ALA A 272 12.95 4.58 19.36
C ALA A 272 12.02 4.28 18.18
N ASN A 273 11.12 5.20 17.82
CA ASN A 273 10.14 5.01 16.75
C ASN A 273 10.64 5.46 15.36
N ALA A 274 11.95 5.64 15.20
CA ALA A 274 12.53 6.17 13.97
C ALA A 274 12.16 5.33 12.74
N SER A 275 11.57 6.00 11.75
CA SER A 275 11.33 5.48 10.41
C SER A 275 12.61 5.48 9.58
N LEU A 276 12.57 4.89 8.37
CA LEU A 276 13.67 5.04 7.40
C LEU A 276 13.98 6.52 7.13
N LEU A 277 12.94 7.36 7.02
CA LEU A 277 13.09 8.78 6.76
C LEU A 277 13.79 9.48 7.92
N ASP A 278 13.44 9.15 9.16
CA ASP A 278 14.06 9.71 10.37
C ASP A 278 15.53 9.29 10.49
N ILE A 279 15.83 8.01 10.23
CA ILE A 279 17.20 7.49 10.22
C ILE A 279 18.03 8.22 9.14
N LYS A 280 17.50 8.35 7.92
CA LYS A 280 18.18 9.11 6.86
C LYS A 280 18.37 10.57 7.26
N ALA A 281 17.37 11.21 7.86
CA ALA A 281 17.45 12.58 8.33
C ALA A 281 18.56 12.76 9.39
N HIS A 282 18.72 11.80 10.30
CA HIS A 282 19.78 11.82 11.32
C HIS A 282 21.18 11.86 10.70
N PHE A 283 21.45 11.03 9.69
CA PHE A 283 22.80 10.93 9.10
C PHE A 283 23.06 11.88 7.92
N GLN A 284 22.03 12.19 7.12
CA GLN A 284 22.17 13.02 5.91
C GLN A 284 21.91 14.49 6.21
N GLY A 285 21.06 14.80 7.19
CA GLY A 285 20.57 16.15 7.43
C GLY A 285 19.76 16.71 6.27
N PHE A 286 19.44 18.00 6.39
CA PHE A 286 18.70 18.76 5.38
C PHE A 286 19.55 19.93 4.88
N ASN A 287 19.26 20.39 3.66
CA ASN A 287 19.82 21.63 3.15
C ASN A 287 18.99 22.85 3.59
N ASP A 288 19.46 24.05 3.25
CA ASP A 288 18.83 25.33 3.60
C ASP A 288 17.42 25.51 3.03
N LYS A 289 17.02 24.67 2.07
CA LYS A 289 15.67 24.64 1.48
C LYS A 289 14.76 23.58 2.10
N GLY A 290 15.20 22.94 3.18
CA GLY A 290 14.46 21.87 3.86
C GLY A 290 14.42 20.54 3.10
N LYS A 291 15.24 20.36 2.04
CA LYS A 291 15.33 19.10 1.31
C LYS A 291 16.45 18.24 1.90
N MET A 292 16.17 16.95 2.12
CA MET A 292 17.16 15.99 2.59
C MET A 292 18.38 15.95 1.66
N ASN A 293 19.58 15.96 2.26
CA ASN A 293 20.80 15.84 1.49
C ASN A 293 20.94 14.42 0.91
N PRO A 294 21.60 14.25 -0.25
CA PRO A 294 21.83 12.92 -0.79
C PRO A 294 22.83 12.14 0.10
N PRO A 295 22.79 10.79 0.11
CA PRO A 295 23.64 9.96 0.96
C PRO A 295 25.13 10.29 0.89
N GLN A 296 25.62 10.70 -0.28
CA GLN A 296 27.04 11.03 -0.52
C GLN A 296 27.52 12.23 0.31
N LYS A 297 26.61 13.08 0.79
CA LYS A 297 26.95 14.22 1.67
C LYS A 297 26.97 13.86 3.16
N ALA A 298 26.53 12.66 3.54
CA ALA A 298 26.63 12.20 4.92
C ALA A 298 28.11 12.10 5.33
N GLN A 299 28.42 12.57 6.55
CA GLN A 299 29.77 12.53 7.09
C GLN A 299 30.16 11.10 7.50
N ASP A 300 29.22 10.37 8.08
CA ASP A 300 29.39 8.99 8.53
C ASP A 300 29.63 8.03 7.35
N SER A 301 30.85 7.49 7.25
CA SER A 301 31.26 6.52 6.24
C SER A 301 30.55 5.18 6.38
N TYR A 302 30.35 4.70 7.60
CA TYR A 302 29.75 3.40 7.81
C TYR A 302 28.27 3.43 7.47
N TYR A 303 27.58 4.52 7.83
CA TYR A 303 26.22 4.79 7.35
C TYR A 303 26.12 4.78 5.81
N LYS A 304 27.08 5.39 5.10
CA LYS A 304 27.10 5.41 3.63
C LYS A 304 27.16 4.00 3.04
N ASP A 305 27.93 3.11 3.63
CA ASP A 305 28.00 1.70 3.22
C ASP A 305 26.67 0.99 3.48
N LEU A 306 26.07 1.18 4.67
CA LEU A 306 24.79 0.56 5.03
C LEU A 306 23.64 1.01 4.11
N ILE A 307 23.50 2.32 3.86
CA ILE A 307 22.46 2.82 2.95
C ILE A 307 22.75 2.44 1.50
N GLY A 308 24.03 2.33 1.11
CA GLY A 308 24.45 1.80 -0.19
C GLY A 308 24.00 0.34 -0.38
N ASN A 309 24.25 -0.51 0.62
CA ASN A 309 23.83 -1.91 0.62
C ASN A 309 22.31 -2.05 0.55
N LEU A 310 21.56 -1.23 1.31
CA LEU A 310 20.10 -1.22 1.24
C LEU A 310 19.58 -0.84 -0.15
N ASN A 311 20.14 0.21 -0.77
CA ASN A 311 19.75 0.62 -2.12
C ASN A 311 20.11 -0.44 -3.17
N PHE A 312 21.26 -1.10 -3.02
CA PHE A 312 21.65 -2.21 -3.90
C PHE A 312 20.66 -3.38 -3.80
N ALA A 313 20.30 -3.80 -2.58
CA ALA A 313 19.31 -4.85 -2.36
C ALA A 313 17.93 -4.47 -2.92
N LEU A 314 17.50 -3.21 -2.74
CA LEU A 314 16.24 -2.70 -3.31
C LEU A 314 16.22 -2.75 -4.83
N ASN A 315 17.33 -2.43 -5.49
CA ASN A 315 17.43 -2.52 -6.95
C ASN A 315 17.32 -3.97 -7.44
N ASN A 316 17.95 -4.92 -6.77
CA ASN A 316 17.82 -6.35 -7.11
C ASN A 316 16.38 -6.84 -6.90
N LEU A 317 15.73 -6.43 -5.80
CA LEU A 317 14.33 -6.73 -5.55
C LEU A 317 13.41 -6.12 -6.63
N ALA A 318 13.67 -4.88 -7.06
CA ALA A 318 12.93 -4.23 -8.13
C ALA A 318 13.04 -5.00 -9.46
N GLN A 319 14.25 -5.44 -9.83
CA GLN A 319 14.47 -6.25 -11.04
C GLN A 319 13.73 -7.58 -11.00
N LYS A 320 13.53 -8.16 -9.82
CA LYS A 320 12.73 -9.37 -9.65
C LYS A 320 11.22 -9.10 -9.79
N ILE A 321 10.74 -7.99 -9.24
CA ILE A 321 9.33 -7.59 -9.28
C ILE A 321 8.93 -7.19 -10.71
N GLU A 322 9.81 -6.53 -11.45
CA GLU A 322 9.51 -5.93 -12.76
C GLU A 322 8.87 -6.88 -13.79
N PRO A 323 9.39 -8.10 -14.06
CA PRO A 323 8.75 -9.04 -15.00
C PRO A 323 7.31 -9.38 -14.61
N LYS A 324 7.00 -9.45 -13.31
CA LYS A 324 5.66 -9.72 -12.80
C LYS A 324 4.68 -8.58 -13.05
N ILE A 325 5.16 -7.34 -13.15
CA ILE A 325 4.33 -6.17 -13.49
C ILE A 325 3.71 -6.37 -14.88
N TYR A 326 4.50 -6.85 -15.83
CA TYR A 326 4.04 -7.18 -17.19
C TYR A 326 3.19 -8.45 -17.21
N GLU A 327 3.62 -9.53 -16.54
CA GLU A 327 2.87 -10.79 -16.43
C GLU A 327 1.45 -10.57 -15.89
N TYR A 328 1.31 -9.70 -14.90
CA TYR A 328 0.03 -9.38 -14.27
C TYR A 328 -0.74 -8.26 -14.95
N GLY A 329 -0.22 -7.72 -16.06
CA GLY A 329 -0.91 -6.73 -16.88
C GLY A 329 -1.06 -5.36 -16.21
N PHE A 330 -0.23 -5.05 -15.20
CA PHE A 330 -0.13 -3.69 -14.69
C PHE A 330 0.51 -2.75 -15.71
N LEU A 331 1.34 -3.29 -16.61
CA LEU A 331 1.87 -2.62 -17.79
C LEU A 331 1.83 -3.57 -19.00
N LEU A 332 1.94 -3.00 -20.19
CA LEU A 332 2.07 -3.74 -21.44
C LEU A 332 3.50 -3.58 -21.97
N GLU A 333 4.05 -4.65 -22.54
CA GLU A 333 5.39 -4.67 -23.14
C GLU A 333 5.52 -3.82 -24.40
#